data_AF-A0AAJ1QUW2-F1
#
_entry.id   AF-A0AAJ1QUW2-F1
#
_cell.length_a   1.000
_cell.length_b   1.000
_cell.length_c   1.000
_cell.angle_alpha   90.00
_cell.angle_beta   90.00
_cell.angle_gamma   90.00
#
_symmetry.space_group_name_H-M   'P 1'
#
loop_
_entity.id
_entity.type
_entity.pdbx_description
1 polymer ?
#
loop_
_entity_poly.entity_id
_entity_poly.type
_entity_poly.pdbx_seq_one_letter_code
_entity_poly.pdbx_strand_id
1 'polypeptide(L)'
;MRKKLHKIFIFILLVTFTQVGYSQLSDLHYLPPLKQATNNEAIEQQAIYLSTPVLSSFTVNVYKGTSTSILTSFQLSKTTSATYSLTDPLAP
;
A
#
# COMPACT_ATOMS: atom_id res chain seq x y z
N MET A 1 -3.17 32.44 41.96
CA MET A 1 -2.19 32.11 40.89
C MET A 1 -2.10 30.61 40.56
N ARG A 2 -2.03 29.69 41.54
CA ARG A 2 -1.82 28.23 41.34
C ARG A 2 -2.84 27.53 40.42
N LYS A 3 -4.13 27.91 40.47
CA LYS A 3 -5.19 27.32 39.62
C LYS A 3 -5.02 27.63 38.12
N LYS A 4 -4.45 28.80 37.76
CA LYS A 4 -4.17 29.16 36.37
C LYS A 4 -2.98 28.36 35.82
N LEU A 5 -1.97 28.13 36.67
CA LEU A 5 -0.79 27.33 36.32
C LEU A 5 -1.15 25.87 36.06
N HIS A 6 -2.08 25.29 36.83
CA HIS A 6 -2.55 23.92 36.62
C HIS A 6 -3.29 23.76 35.28
N LYS A 7 -4.10 24.75 34.88
CA LYS A 7 -4.77 24.76 33.57
C LYS A 7 -3.78 24.87 32.42
N ILE A 8 -2.76 25.72 32.56
CA ILE A 8 -1.69 25.87 31.57
C ILE A 8 -0.90 24.56 31.45
N PHE A 9 -0.57 23.92 32.57
CA PHE A 9 0.11 22.63 32.58
C PHE A 9 -0.71 21.54 31.86
N ILE A 10 -2.01 21.43 32.17
CA ILE A 10 -2.91 20.48 31.51
C ILE A 10 -3.00 20.76 30.01
N PHE A 11 -3.05 22.04 29.61
CA PHE A 11 -3.09 22.43 28.20
C PHE A 11 -1.82 22.03 27.46
N ILE A 12 -0.65 22.29 28.04
CA ILE A 12 0.65 21.90 27.46
C ILE A 12 0.72 20.38 27.33
N LEU A 13 0.33 19.65 28.38
CA LEU A 13 0.30 18.19 28.37
C LEU A 13 -0.55 17.68 27.20
N LEU A 14 -1.78 18.18 27.06
CA LEU A 14 -2.72 17.74 26.02
C LEU A 14 -2.19 18.02 24.60
N VAL A 15 -1.57 19.18 24.38
CA VAL A 15 -0.98 19.55 23.06
C VAL A 15 0.24 18.69 22.73
N THR A 16 1.05 18.28 23.70
CA THR A 16 2.21 17.42 23.43
C THR A 16 1.83 16.00 23.05
N PHE A 17 0.71 15.47 23.56
CA PHE A 17 0.25 14.11 23.22
C PHE A 17 -0.31 13.99 21.80
N THR A 18 -0.77 15.07 21.17
CA THR A 18 -1.31 15.02 19.80
C THR A 18 -0.24 14.94 18.72
N GLN A 19 1.04 15.17 19.06
CA GLN A 19 2.15 15.17 18.10
C GLN A 19 2.73 13.77 17.85
N VAL A 20 2.33 12.74 18.60
CA VAL A 20 2.89 11.37 18.54
C VAL A 20 1.93 10.41 17.82
N GLY A 21 1.31 10.86 16.73
CA GLY A 21 0.44 10.02 15.90
C GLY A 21 1.20 9.47 14.68
N TYR A 22 1.59 8.19 14.72
CA TYR A 22 2.12 7.48 13.54
C TYR A 22 0.96 7.04 12.61
N SER A 23 0.25 8.00 12.02
CA SER A 23 -0.74 7.72 10.98
C SER A 23 -0.07 7.68 9.61
N GLN A 24 0.89 6.77 9.43
CA GLN A 24 1.38 6.48 8.08
C GLN A 24 0.38 5.53 7.41
N LEU A 25 -0.04 5.90 6.20
CA LEU A 25 -0.71 4.97 5.31
C LEU A 25 0.26 3.78 5.16
N SER A 26 -0.16 2.57 5.56
CA SER A 26 0.71 1.40 5.42
C SER A 26 1.12 1.29 3.95
N ASP A 27 2.42 1.45 3.66
CA ASP A 27 2.98 1.26 2.32
C ASP A 27 2.78 -0.18 1.83
N LEU A 28 2.49 -1.09 2.76
CA LEU A 28 2.16 -2.47 2.50
C LEU A 28 0.65 -2.68 2.57
N HIS A 29 0.07 -2.99 1.41
CA HIS A 29 -1.32 -3.38 1.29
C HIS A 29 -1.41 -4.87 0.97
N TYR A 30 -1.94 -5.66 1.90
CA TYR A 30 -2.18 -7.08 1.67
C TYR A 30 -3.54 -7.24 0.98
N LEU A 31 -3.51 -7.79 -0.23
CA LEU A 31 -4.73 -8.29 -0.85
C LEU A 31 -5.12 -9.59 -0.14
N PRO A 32 -6.40 -9.76 0.25
CA PRO A 32 -6.85 -11.04 0.80
C PRO A 32 -6.59 -12.17 -0.21
N PRO A 33 -6.36 -13.41 0.23
CA PRO A 33 -6.12 -14.52 -0.68
C PRO A 33 -7.33 -14.73 -1.60
N LEU A 34 -7.16 -14.38 -2.88
CA LEU A 34 -8.22 -14.45 -3.88
C LEU A 34 -8.28 -15.83 -4.59
N LYS A 35 -7.34 -16.75 -4.33
CA LYS A 35 -7.38 -18.13 -4.80
C LYS A 35 -7.35 -19.09 -3.60
N GLN A 36 -8.23 -20.08 -3.58
CA GLN A 36 -8.06 -21.25 -2.71
C GLN A 36 -7.04 -22.17 -3.35
N ALA A 37 -5.97 -22.51 -2.60
CA ALA A 37 -4.80 -23.24 -3.10
C ALA A 37 -5.09 -24.62 -3.75
N THR A 38 -6.32 -25.12 -3.68
CA THR A 38 -6.67 -26.51 -4.04
C THR A 38 -7.78 -26.60 -5.10
N ASN A 39 -8.49 -25.51 -5.40
CA ASN A 39 -9.60 -25.55 -6.36
C ASN A 39 -9.68 -24.21 -7.14
N ASN A 40 -9.08 -24.21 -8.34
CA ASN A 40 -8.97 -23.02 -9.20
C ASN A 40 -10.21 -22.79 -10.10
N GLU A 41 -11.28 -23.58 -9.95
CA GLU A 41 -12.46 -23.54 -10.84
C GLU A 41 -13.25 -22.22 -10.77
N ALA A 42 -13.08 -21.40 -9.72
CA ALA A 42 -13.88 -20.18 -9.52
C ALA A 42 -13.20 -18.88 -9.99
N ILE A 43 -11.86 -18.79 -9.95
CA ILE A 43 -11.11 -17.59 -10.35
C ILE A 43 -9.85 -18.02 -11.11
N GLU A 44 -9.98 -18.13 -12.43
CA GLU A 44 -8.89 -18.55 -13.32
C GLU A 44 -7.87 -17.42 -13.54
N GLN A 45 -8.37 -16.22 -13.82
CA GLN A 45 -7.59 -15.07 -14.26
C GLN A 45 -7.69 -13.93 -13.25
N GLN A 46 -6.55 -13.37 -12.88
CA GLN A 46 -6.47 -12.18 -12.02
C GLN A 46 -5.53 -11.17 -12.67
N ALA A 47 -5.83 -9.89 -12.48
CA ALA A 47 -4.97 -8.82 -12.94
C ALA A 47 -4.89 -7.72 -11.89
N ILE A 48 -3.71 -7.14 -11.75
CA ILE A 48 -3.46 -5.98 -10.89
C ILE A 48 -3.45 -4.74 -11.79
N TYR A 49 -4.36 -3.80 -11.53
CA TYR A 49 -4.40 -2.50 -12.21
C TYR A 49 -3.67 -1.47 -11.35
N LEU A 50 -2.67 -0.82 -11.94
CA LEU A 50 -1.86 0.20 -11.29
C LEU A 50 -2.15 1.56 -11.92
N SER A 51 -2.52 2.52 -11.08
CA SER A 51 -2.72 3.91 -11.46
C SER A 51 -2.22 4.83 -10.35
N THR A 52 -1.97 6.09 -10.68
CA THR A 52 -1.44 7.08 -9.74
C THR A 52 -2.01 8.46 -10.06
N PRO A 53 -2.29 9.31 -9.05
CA PRO A 53 -2.63 10.71 -9.29
C PRO A 53 -1.41 11.58 -9.61
N VAL A 54 -0.19 11.04 -9.46
CA VAL A 54 1.08 11.78 -9.61
C VAL A 54 1.38 12.04 -11.09
N LEU A 55 1.60 13.31 -11.45
CA LEU A 55 1.83 13.70 -12.84
C LEU A 55 3.21 13.27 -13.37
N SER A 56 4.25 13.34 -12.53
CA SER A 56 5.61 12.94 -12.92
C SER A 56 5.72 11.42 -13.07
N SER A 57 6.39 10.96 -14.13
CA SER A 57 6.60 9.52 -14.34
C SER A 57 7.59 8.94 -13.33
N PHE A 58 7.27 7.76 -12.80
CA PHE A 58 8.16 6.98 -11.94
C PHE A 58 8.08 5.48 -12.26
N THR A 59 9.13 4.75 -11.89
CA THR A 59 9.23 3.30 -12.10
C THR A 59 8.64 2.55 -10.91
N VAL A 60 7.76 1.59 -11.20
CA VAL A 60 7.25 0.62 -10.24
C VAL A 60 7.88 -0.73 -10.54
N ASN A 61 8.64 -1.26 -9.58
CA ASN A 61 9.26 -2.58 -9.66
C ASN A 61 8.38 -3.62 -8.97
N VAL A 62 8.14 -4.74 -9.63
CA VAL A 62 7.38 -5.87 -9.11
C VAL A 62 8.34 -6.96 -8.66
N TYR A 63 8.07 -7.53 -7.49
CA TYR A 63 8.82 -8.65 -6.90
C TYR A 63 7.85 -9.77 -6.54
N LYS A 64 8.34 -11.02 -6.48
CA LYS A 64 7.54 -12.18 -6.11
C LYS A 64 8.04 -12.80 -4.81
N GLY A 65 7.16 -12.93 -3.83
CA GLY A 65 7.49 -13.49 -2.51
C GLY A 65 8.55 -12.64 -1.80
N THR A 66 9.60 -13.29 -1.31
CA THR A 66 10.74 -12.65 -0.63
C THR A 66 11.92 -12.36 -1.56
N SER A 67 11.75 -12.50 -2.89
CA SER A 67 12.81 -12.24 -3.86
C SER A 67 13.19 -10.76 -3.91
N THR A 68 14.49 -10.47 -3.92
CA THR A 68 15.03 -9.12 -4.12
C THR A 68 15.30 -8.80 -5.58
N SER A 69 15.12 -9.75 -6.49
CA SER A 69 15.28 -9.55 -7.94
C SER A 69 13.98 -9.04 -8.55
N ILE A 70 14.08 -8.00 -9.37
CA ILE A 70 12.95 -7.41 -10.10
C ILE A 70 12.38 -8.46 -11.06
N LEU A 71 11.09 -8.76 -10.91
CA LEU A 71 10.35 -9.64 -11.81
C LEU A 71 9.95 -8.88 -13.09
N THR A 72 9.44 -7.65 -12.93
CA THR A 72 9.09 -6.75 -14.03
C THR A 72 9.01 -5.30 -13.52
N SER A 73 8.99 -4.33 -14.42
CA SER A 73 8.91 -2.91 -14.10
C SER A 73 7.91 -2.17 -15.00
N PHE A 74 7.20 -1.21 -14.44
CA PHE A 74 6.26 -0.34 -15.15
C PHE A 74 6.63 1.13 -15.00
N GLN A 75 6.48 1.91 -16.06
CA GLN A 75 6.48 3.37 -15.95
C GLN A 75 5.06 3.85 -15.70
N LEU A 76 4.82 4.45 -14.53
CA LEU A 76 3.51 4.98 -14.15
C LEU A 76 3.53 6.50 -14.10
N SER A 77 2.38 7.10 -14.44
CA SER A 77 2.08 8.53 -14.26
C SER A 77 0.56 8.73 -14.24
N LYS A 78 0.10 9.95 -13.98
CA LYS A 78 -1.32 10.32 -14.04
C LYS A 78 -1.99 9.93 -15.36
N THR A 79 -1.23 9.93 -16.46
CA THR A 79 -1.72 9.60 -17.79
C THR A 79 -1.33 8.20 -18.25
N THR A 80 -0.55 7.46 -17.45
CA THR A 80 0.00 6.16 -17.84
C THR A 80 -0.27 5.15 -16.73
N SER A 81 -1.31 4.32 -16.93
CA SER A 81 -1.62 3.16 -16.10
C SER A 81 -0.93 1.91 -16.62
N ALA A 82 -0.85 0.88 -15.77
CA ALA A 82 -0.35 -0.43 -16.13
C ALA A 82 -1.26 -1.54 -15.61
N THR A 83 -1.27 -2.68 -16.30
CA THR A 83 -1.99 -3.88 -15.87
C THR A 83 -1.01 -5.05 -15.83
N TYR A 84 -0.98 -5.77 -14.71
CA TYR A 84 -0.18 -6.98 -14.54
C TYR A 84 -1.07 -8.20 -14.39
N SER A 85 -1.10 -9.06 -15.40
CA SER A 85 -1.84 -10.32 -15.37
C SER A 85 -1.11 -11.34 -14.50
N LEU A 86 -1.80 -11.83 -13.48
CA LEU A 86 -1.38 -12.95 -12.63
C LEU A 86 -1.77 -14.25 -13.34
N THR A 87 -1.07 -14.57 -14.43
CA THR A 87 -1.31 -15.80 -15.19
C THR A 87 -0.98 -17.00 -14.31
N ASP A 88 -1.85 -18.01 -14.33
CA ASP A 88 -1.57 -19.30 -13.71
C ASP A 88 -0.54 -20.05 -14.56
N PRO A 89 0.63 -20.44 -14.01
CA PRO A 89 1.61 -21.24 -14.75
C PRO A 89 1.11 -22.65 -15.11
N LEU A 90 -0.08 -23.07 -14.67
CA LEU A 90 -0.67 -24.39 -14.93
C LEU A 90 -2.04 -24.38 -15.63
N ALA A 91 -2.47 -23.25 -16.20
CA ALA A 91 -3.62 -23.28 -17.12
C ALA A 91 -3.20 -23.99 -18.45
N PRO A 92 -4.04 -24.87 -19.02
CA PRO A 92 -3.72 -25.61 -20.25
C PRO A 92 -3.46 -24.71 -21.46
#